data_AF-A0AA37FVS2-F1
#
_entry.id   AF-A0AA37FVS2-F1
#
_cell.length_a   1.000
_cell.length_b   1.000
_cell.length_c   1.000
_cell.angle_alpha   90.00
_cell.angle_beta   90.00
_cell.angle_gamma   90.00
#
_symmetry.space_group_name_H-M   'P 1'
#
loop_
_entity.id
_entity.type
_entity.pdbx_description
1 polymer ?
#
loop_
_entity_poly.entity_id
_entity_poly.type
_entity_poly.pdbx_seq_one_letter_code
_entity_poly.pdbx_strand_id
1 'polypeptide(L)'
;MSYLYKGITYNNYDAIFMAGLGMSVETISSIHDQRKYELTTGPLTRRQAAYERESDPLYLEWQYDRTPEAELAWRNKVAEIKARYPVSM
;
A
#
# COMPACT_ATOMS: atom_id res chain seq x y z
N MET A 1 -8.49 5.15 4.84
CA MET A 1 -8.75 3.84 5.45
C MET A 1 -9.92 3.97 6.41
N SER A 2 -10.74 2.94 6.53
CA SER A 2 -11.86 2.82 7.49
C SER A 2 -11.83 1.43 8.13
N TYR A 3 -12.61 1.20 9.17
CA TYR A 3 -12.78 -0.11 9.79
C TYR A 3 -14.28 -0.42 9.97
N LEU A 4 -14.61 -1.71 9.96
CA LEU A 4 -15.97 -2.20 10.15
C LEU A 4 -16.14 -2.70 11.59
N TYR A 5 -17.18 -2.25 12.27
CA TYR A 5 -17.54 -2.76 13.59
C TYR A 5 -19.06 -2.84 13.73
N LYS A 6 -19.56 -4.02 14.12
CA LYS A 6 -21.01 -4.31 14.24
C LYS A 6 -21.82 -3.90 13.00
N GLY A 7 -21.25 -4.11 11.80
CA GLY A 7 -21.91 -3.80 10.53
C GLY A 7 -21.89 -2.31 10.14
N ILE A 8 -21.27 -1.44 10.93
CA ILE A 8 -21.14 -0.01 10.66
C ILE A 8 -19.67 0.32 10.36
N THR A 9 -19.45 1.10 9.31
CA THR A 9 -18.12 1.56 8.90
C THR A 9 -17.78 2.86 9.61
N TYR A 10 -16.60 2.92 10.23
CA TYR A 10 -16.10 4.10 10.93
C TYR A 10 -14.73 4.52 10.36
N ASN A 11 -14.44 5.81 10.50
CA ASN A 11 -13.15 6.41 10.13
C ASN A 11 -12.50 7.20 11.30
N ASN A 12 -13.17 7.24 12.47
CA ASN A 12 -12.61 7.82 13.69
C ASN A 12 -11.85 6.75 14.46
N TYR A 13 -10.56 6.99 14.67
CA TYR A 13 -9.63 6.08 15.33
C TYR A 13 -9.25 6.56 16.74
N ASP A 14 -9.97 7.51 17.33
CA ASP A 14 -9.76 7.90 18.71
C ASP A 14 -10.11 6.74 19.67
N ALA A 15 -9.22 6.45 20.61
CA ALA A 15 -9.37 5.30 21.50
C ALA A 15 -10.57 5.42 22.45
N ILE A 16 -10.90 6.64 22.90
CA ILE A 16 -12.06 6.88 23.77
C ILE A 16 -13.35 6.69 22.98
N PHE A 17 -13.41 7.22 21.76
CA PHE A 17 -14.54 6.98 20.86
C PHE A 17 -14.76 5.49 20.61
N MET A 18 -13.71 4.75 20.27
CA MET A 18 -13.79 3.31 19.98
C MET A 18 -14.18 2.48 21.22
N ALA A 19 -13.64 2.83 22.40
CA ALA A 19 -14.08 2.25 23.67
C ALA A 19 -15.55 2.58 23.98
N GLY A 20 -16.01 3.79 23.65
CA GLY A 20 -17.41 4.21 23.75
C GLY A 20 -18.37 3.40 22.86
N LEU A 21 -17.89 2.83 21.75
CA LEU A 21 -18.63 1.87 20.93
C LEU A 21 -18.67 0.45 21.54
N GLY A 22 -18.00 0.25 22.68
CA GLY A 22 -17.88 -1.03 23.39
C GLY A 22 -16.82 -1.95 22.82
N MET A 23 -15.82 -1.43 22.10
CA MET A 23 -14.69 -2.23 21.64
C MET A 23 -13.76 -2.59 22.80
N SER A 24 -13.21 -3.80 22.78
CA SER A 24 -12.16 -4.19 23.73
C SER A 24 -10.85 -3.45 23.43
N VAL A 25 -10.00 -3.32 24.45
CA VAL A 25 -8.66 -2.72 24.29
C VAL A 25 -7.83 -3.47 23.23
N GLU A 26 -7.95 -4.79 23.16
CA GLU A 26 -7.26 -5.62 22.15
C GLU A 26 -7.75 -5.31 20.74
N THR A 27 -9.07 -5.16 20.55
CA THR A 27 -9.66 -4.78 19.27
C THR A 27 -9.18 -3.38 18.83
N ILE A 28 -9.16 -2.42 19.76
CA ILE A 28 -8.68 -1.06 19.49
C ILE A 28 -7.21 -1.08 19.07
N SER A 29 -6.37 -1.82 19.81
CA SER A 29 -4.94 -1.99 19.49
C SER A 29 -4.76 -2.56 18.09
N SER A 30 -5.47 -3.65 17.76
CA SER A 30 -5.37 -4.29 16.44
C SER A 30 -5.75 -3.35 15.30
N ILE A 31 -6.81 -2.56 15.46
CA ILE A 31 -7.23 -1.57 14.45
C ILE A 31 -6.18 -0.45 14.29
N HIS A 32 -5.57 -0.01 15.39
CA HIS A 32 -4.49 0.97 15.35
C HIS A 32 -3.24 0.43 14.68
N ASP A 33 -2.84 -0.80 14.98
CA ASP A 33 -1.69 -1.46 14.35
C ASP A 33 -1.92 -1.65 12.85
N GLN A 34 -3.12 -2.07 12.45
CA GLN A 34 -3.49 -2.16 11.04
C GLN A 34 -3.43 -0.80 10.35
N ARG A 35 -3.98 0.24 10.98
CA ARG A 35 -3.93 1.61 10.44
C ARG A 35 -2.48 2.08 10.30
N LYS A 36 -1.64 1.84 11.30
CA LYS A 36 -0.23 2.21 11.28
C LYS A 36 0.48 1.50 10.12
N TYR A 37 0.28 0.21 9.97
CA TYR A 37 0.83 -0.55 8.85
C TYR A 37 0.40 0.04 7.50
N GLU A 38 -0.89 0.33 7.31
CA GLU A 38 -1.40 0.92 6.06
C GLU A 38 -0.84 2.32 5.76
N LEU A 39 -0.49 3.08 6.79
CA LEU A 39 0.11 4.42 6.65
C LEU A 39 1.63 4.38 6.44
N THR A 40 2.32 3.31 6.86
CA THR A 40 3.79 3.26 6.79
C THR A 40 4.29 2.18 5.83
N THR A 41 4.05 0.92 6.15
CA THR A 41 4.75 -0.22 5.55
C THR A 41 3.96 -0.81 4.38
N GLY A 42 2.62 -0.81 4.46
CA GLY A 42 1.74 -1.33 3.42
C GLY A 42 2.01 -0.77 2.02
N PRO A 43 2.15 0.56 1.85
CA PRO A 43 2.48 1.14 0.54
C PRO A 43 3.82 0.64 -0.02
N LEU A 44 4.85 0.51 0.83
CA LEU A 44 6.16 -0.03 0.45
C LEU A 44 6.05 -1.49 -0.01
N THR A 45 5.39 -2.34 0.78
CA THR A 45 5.20 -3.76 0.45
C THR A 45 4.44 -3.94 -0.86
N ARG A 46 3.36 -3.17 -1.08
CA ARG A 46 2.60 -3.20 -2.34
C ARG A 46 3.44 -2.73 -3.53
N ARG A 47 4.25 -1.68 -3.34
CA ARG A 47 5.16 -1.17 -4.37
C ARG A 47 6.23 -2.21 -4.75
N GLN A 48 6.83 -2.88 -3.78
CA GLN A 48 7.83 -3.94 -4.01
C GLN A 48 7.23 -5.10 -4.81
N ALA A 49 6.09 -5.64 -4.38
CA ALA A 49 5.39 -6.70 -5.10
C ALA A 49 5.00 -6.30 -6.54
N ALA A 50 4.64 -5.03 -6.75
CA ALA A 50 4.33 -4.53 -8.08
C ALA A 50 5.58 -4.41 -8.98
N TYR A 51 6.74 -4.06 -8.42
CA TYR A 51 7.98 -4.08 -9.19
C TYR A 51 8.32 -5.50 -9.66
N GLU A 52 8.35 -6.46 -8.74
CA GLU A 52 8.65 -7.87 -9.04
C GLU A 52 7.75 -8.44 -10.14
N ARG A 53 6.45 -8.11 -10.10
CA ARG A 53 5.46 -8.66 -11.02
C ARG A 53 5.33 -7.91 -12.34
N GLU A 54 5.46 -6.58 -12.32
CA GLU A 54 5.09 -5.73 -13.47
C GLU A 54 6.30 -5.01 -14.10
N SER A 55 7.32 -4.64 -13.33
CA SER A 55 8.44 -3.82 -13.81
C SER A 55 9.70 -4.64 -14.11
N ASP A 56 10.02 -5.61 -13.25
CA ASP A 56 11.26 -6.38 -13.35
C ASP A 56 11.33 -7.21 -14.64
N PRO A 57 10.25 -7.82 -15.15
CA PRO A 57 10.26 -8.48 -16.46
C PRO A 57 10.65 -7.52 -17.60
N LEU A 58 10.12 -6.29 -17.59
CA LEU A 58 10.43 -5.28 -18.61
C LEU A 58 11.88 -4.80 -18.53
N TYR A 59 12.42 -4.69 -17.31
CA TYR A 59 13.83 -4.39 -17.12
C TYR A 59 14.71 -5.49 -17.72
N LEU A 60 14.38 -6.76 -17.45
CA LEU A 60 15.11 -7.90 -18.01
C LEU A 60 15.06 -7.91 -19.54
N GLU A 61 13.88 -7.73 -20.15
CA GLU A 61 13.72 -7.61 -21.60
C GLU A 61 14.61 -6.48 -22.18
N TRP A 62 14.58 -5.29 -21.56
CA TRP A 62 15.43 -4.19 -21.97
C TRP A 62 16.94 -4.49 -21.85
N GLN A 63 17.38 -5.24 -20.84
CA GLN A 63 18.81 -5.62 -20.72
C GLN A 63 19.31 -6.46 -21.91
N TYR A 64 18.42 -7.24 -22.52
CA TYR A 64 18.71 -8.01 -23.74
C TYR A 64 18.56 -7.17 -25.01
N ASP A 65 17.39 -6.56 -25.22
CA ASP A 65 17.05 -5.89 -26.48
C ASP A 65 17.77 -4.55 -26.65
N ARG A 66 17.99 -3.82 -25.55
CA ARG A 66 18.71 -2.53 -25.48
C ARG A 66 18.17 -1.44 -26.41
N THR A 67 16.90 -1.53 -26.76
CA THR A 67 16.20 -0.52 -27.57
C THR A 67 15.67 0.62 -26.69
N PRO A 68 15.59 1.86 -27.21
CA PRO A 68 14.94 2.99 -26.53
C PRO A 68 13.46 2.71 -26.16
N GLU A 69 12.75 1.95 -26.99
CA GLU A 69 11.33 1.62 -26.79
C GLU A 69 11.14 0.74 -25.56
N ALA A 70 11.98 -0.30 -25.38
CA ALA A 70 11.97 -1.17 -24.21
C ALA A 70 12.35 -0.40 -22.93
N GLU A 71 13.34 0.50 -22.99
CA GLU A 71 13.68 1.36 -21.85
C GLU A 71 12.49 2.24 -21.43
N LEU A 72 11.84 2.86 -22.41
CA LEU A 72 10.69 3.72 -22.18
C LEU A 72 9.52 2.93 -21.57
N ALA A 73 9.25 1.72 -22.06
CA ALA A 73 8.22 0.84 -21.52
C ALA A 73 8.47 0.52 -20.03
N TRP A 74 9.70 0.14 -19.68
CA TRP A 74 10.10 -0.10 -18.29
C TRP A 74 9.95 1.16 -17.42
N ARG A 75 10.50 2.30 -17.85
CA ARG A 75 10.43 3.55 -17.08
C ARG A 75 9.00 4.03 -16.87
N ASN A 76 8.16 3.90 -17.89
CA ASN A 76 6.73 4.23 -17.78
C ASN A 76 6.03 3.35 -16.75
N LYS A 77 6.33 2.04 -16.74
CA LYS A 77 5.78 1.12 -15.75
C LYS A 77 6.23 1.47 -14.33
N VAL A 78 7.52 1.79 -14.13
CA VAL A 78 8.04 2.26 -12.85
C VAL A 78 7.31 3.53 -12.38
N ALA A 79 7.10 4.49 -13.27
CA ALA A 79 6.38 5.74 -12.95
C ALA A 79 4.92 5.46 -12.54
N GLU A 80 4.23 4.60 -13.28
CA GLU A 80 2.87 4.16 -12.96
C GLU A 80 2.78 3.49 -11.58
N ILE A 81 3.69 2.56 -11.26
CA ILE A 81 3.75 1.86 -9.96
C ILE A 81 3.99 2.85 -8.83
N LYS A 82 4.90 3.82 -9.00
CA LYS A 82 5.17 4.86 -8.00
C LYS A 82 3.96 5.74 -7.73
N ALA A 83 3.21 6.09 -8.77
CA ALA A 83 1.97 6.85 -8.65
C ALA A 83 0.86 6.04 -7.96
N ARG A 84 0.76 4.73 -8.27
CA ARG A 84 -0.26 3.82 -7.68
C ARG A 84 -0.02 3.55 -6.20
N TYR A 85 1.24 3.42 -5.79
CA TYR A 85 1.63 3.16 -4.40
C TYR A 85 2.58 4.25 -3.92
N PRO A 86 2.11 5.48 -3.63
CA PRO A 86 2.97 6.54 -3.14
C PRO A 86 3.58 6.13 -1.80
N VAL A 87 4.88 6.34 -1.67
CA VAL A 87 5.60 6.20 -0.41
C VAL A 87 6.02 7.62 -0.06
N SER A 88 5.22 8.29 0.75
CA SER A 88 5.63 9.51 1.42
C SER A 88 6.67 9.12 2.47
N MET A 89 7.87 9.70 2.38
CA MET A 89 8.83 9.69 3.49
C MET A 89 8.33 10.58 4.62
#